data_AF-A0A7L1PB82-F1
#
_entry.id   AF-A0A7L1PB82-F1
#
_cell.length_a   1.000
_cell.length_b   1.000
_cell.length_c   1.000
_cell.angle_alpha   90.00
_cell.angle_beta   90.00
_cell.angle_gamma   90.00
#
_symmetry.space_group_name_H-M   'P 1'
#
loop_
_entity.id
_entity.type
_entity.pdbx_description
1 polymer ?
#
loop_
_entity_poly.entity_id
_entity_poly.type
_entity_poly.pdbx_seq_one_letter_code
_entity_poly.pdbx_strand_id
1 'polypeptide(L)' 'MMKMMGFASFDTTKGKKVDGAANAYAINVSQKRKYRQYMNRKGGFNRPLDFIA' A
#
# COMPACT_ATOMS: atom_id res chain seq x y z
N MET A 1 18.00 -41.94 3.80
CA MET A 1 17.73 -40.70 3.03
C MET A 1 17.26 -39.54 3.93
N MET A 2 16.20 -39.67 4.74
CA MET A 2 15.70 -38.58 5.62
C MET A 2 16.75 -38.01 6.60
N LYS A 3 17.50 -38.88 7.31
CA LYS A 3 18.59 -38.47 8.21
C LYS A 3 19.79 -37.81 7.51
N MET A 4 20.05 -38.15 6.24
CA MET A 4 21.14 -37.55 5.45
C MET A 4 20.84 -36.12 5.04
N MET A 5 19.55 -35.81 4.84
CA MET A 5 19.08 -34.45 4.52
C MET A 5 18.77 -33.63 5.80
N GLY A 6 19.02 -34.18 6.99
CA GLY A 6 18.83 -33.49 8.28
C GLY A 6 17.37 -33.32 8.75
N PHE A 7 16.40 -33.97 8.10
CA PHE A 7 15.00 -33.85 8.48
C PHE A 7 14.60 -34.87 9.56
N ALA A 8 14.00 -34.40 10.66
CA ALA A 8 13.47 -35.24 11.74
C ALA A 8 11.93 -35.31 11.74
N SER A 9 11.25 -34.23 11.34
CA SER A 9 9.80 -34.10 11.24
C SER A 9 9.42 -33.08 10.16
N PHE A 10 8.15 -33.11 9.72
CA PHE A 10 7.59 -32.11 8.81
C PHE A 10 6.76 -31.10 9.58
N ASP A 11 7.07 -29.82 9.38
CA ASP A 11 6.29 -28.70 9.90
C ASP A 11 5.56 -27.96 8.76
N THR A 12 4.50 -27.24 9.13
CA THR A 12 3.78 -26.34 8.22
C THR A 12 3.87 -24.90 8.69
N THR A 13 4.01 -23.98 7.73
CA THR A 13 3.97 -22.52 7.93
C THR A 13 2.60 -21.92 7.63
N LYS A 14 1.61 -22.72 7.18
CA LYS A 14 0.27 -22.23 6.84
C LYS A 14 -0.38 -21.57 8.06
N GLY A 15 -0.71 -20.29 7.92
CA GLY A 15 -1.32 -19.49 9.00
C GLY A 15 -0.36 -19.04 10.10
N LYS A 16 0.93 -19.32 10.00
CA LYS A 16 1.96 -18.88 10.95
C LYS A 16 2.73 -17.70 10.37
N LYS A 17 3.08 -16.72 11.20
CA LYS A 17 4.02 -15.67 10.82
C LYS A 17 5.41 -16.31 10.65
N VAL A 18 6.07 -16.00 9.54
CA VAL A 18 7.42 -16.50 9.23
C VAL A 18 8.42 -15.37 9.47
N ASP A 19 9.57 -15.72 10.06
CA ASP A 19 10.63 -14.79 10.39
C ASP A 19 11.41 -14.31 9.15
N GLY A 20 12.31 -13.34 9.35
CA GLY A 20 13.11 -12.73 8.29
C GLY A 20 12.28 -11.81 7.39
N ALA A 21 12.71 -11.65 6.14
CA ALA A 21 12.05 -10.79 5.16
C ALA A 21 10.85 -11.46 4.47
N ALA A 22 10.28 -12.53 5.04
CA ALA A 22 9.21 -13.34 4.43
C ALA A 22 7.95 -12.52 4.06
N ASN A 23 7.73 -11.39 4.74
CA ASN A 23 6.63 -10.47 4.50
C ASN A 23 7.11 -9.06 4.14
N ALA A 24 8.33 -8.90 3.61
CA ALA A 24 8.80 -7.59 3.20
C ALA A 24 7.99 -7.09 2.00
N TYR A 25 7.28 -5.97 2.18
CA TYR A 25 6.58 -5.27 1.11
C TYR A 25 6.75 -3.76 1.29
N ALA A 26 6.76 -3.04 0.17
CA ALA A 26 6.80 -1.58 0.16
C ALA A 26 5.87 -1.07 -0.93
N ILE A 27 5.19 0.04 -0.64
CA ILE A 27 4.33 0.72 -1.61
C ILE A 27 4.79 2.16 -1.71
N ASN A 28 5.07 2.62 -2.93
CA ASN A 28 5.33 4.02 -3.22
C ASN A 28 4.09 4.62 -3.89
N VAL A 29 3.30 5.39 -3.13
CA VAL A 29 2.14 6.12 -3.64
C VAL A 29 2.43 7.60 -3.62
N SER A 30 2.54 8.20 -4.81
CA SER A 30 2.57 9.66 -4.96
C SER A 30 1.18 10.17 -5.32
N GLN A 31 0.59 10.98 -4.45
CA GLN A 31 -0.70 11.61 -4.73
C GLN A 31 -0.48 12.86 -5.60
N LYS A 32 -1.19 12.93 -6.74
CA LYS A 32 -1.16 14.13 -7.57
C LYS A 32 -1.74 15.32 -6.80
N ARG A 33 -1.06 16.47 -6.85
CA ARG A 33 -1.57 17.71 -6.25
C ARG A 33 -2.86 18.12 -6.97
N LYS A 34 -3.94 18.25 -6.20
CA LYS A 34 -5.21 18.80 -6.69
C LYS A 34 -5.18 20.31 -6.56
N TYR A 35 -5.15 21.01 -7.69
CA TYR A 35 -5.21 22.47 -7.73
C TYR A 35 -6.65 22.96 -7.63
N ARG A 36 -6.82 24.19 -7.13
CA ARG A 36 -8.13 24.80 -6.91
C ARG A 36 -8.23 26.05 -7.78
N GLN A 37 -9.34 26.19 -8.51
CA GLN A 37 -9.61 27.38 -9.29
C GLN A 37 -10.23 28.45 -8.39
N TYR A 38 -9.57 29.61 -8.29
CA TYR A 38 -10.06 30.75 -7.50
C TYR A 38 -10.79 31.79 -8.38
N MET A 39 -10.27 32.05 -9.58
CA MET A 39 -10.78 33.09 -10.46
C MET A 39 -11.86 32.57 -11.41
N ASN A 40 -12.83 33.43 -11.75
CA ASN A 40 -13.90 33.17 -12.72
C ASN A 40 -14.74 31.91 -12.41
N ARG A 41 -14.99 31.66 -11.13
CA ARG A 41 -15.79 30.51 -10.68
C ARG A 41 -17.27 30.74 -10.96
N LYS A 42 -17.95 29.73 -11.51
CA LYS A 42 -19.40 29.73 -11.65
C LYS A 42 -20.05 29.33 -10.32
N GLY A 43 -20.31 30.32 -9.48
CA GLY A 43 -20.91 30.13 -8.15
C GLY A 43 -20.39 31.17 -7.18
N GLY A 44 -21.26 31.63 -6.27
CA GLY A 44 -20.91 32.66 -5.29
C GLY A 44 -19.80 32.23 -4.32
N PHE A 45 -19.29 33.20 -3.57
CA PHE A 45 -18.12 33.06 -2.69
C PHE A 45 -18.19 31.88 -1.71
N ASN A 46 -19.38 31.55 -1.20
CA ASN A 46 -19.59 30.47 -0.22
C ASN A 46 -19.67 29.05 -0.80
N ARG A 47 -19.39 28.84 -2.10
CA ARG A 47 -19.29 27.49 -2.67
C ARG A 47 -17.88 26.90 -2.54
N PRO A 48 -17.74 25.56 -2.56
CA PRO A 48 -16.44 24.90 -2.65
C PRO A 48 -15.69 25.34 -3.92
N LEU A 49 -14.36 25.46 -3.83
CA LEU A 49 -13.50 25.73 -5.00
C LEU A 49 -13.49 24.52 -5.93
N ASP A 50 -13.63 24.79 -7.23
CA ASP A 50 -13.59 23.75 -8.26
C ASP A 50 -12.18 23.19 -8.40
N PHE A 51 -12.09 21.89 -8.66
CA PHE A 51 -10.82 21.25 -8.99
C PHE A 51 -10.40 21.66 -10.40
N ILE A 52 -9.14 22.06 -10.56
CA ILE A 52 -8.55 22.24 -11.89
C ILE A 52 -8.06 20.86 -12.33
N ALA A 53 -8.67 20.33 -13.41
CA ALA A 53 -8.25 19.09 -14.07
C ALA A 53 -6.97 19.32 -14.88
#